data_AF-A0A7H9SSV5-F1
#
_entry.id   AF-A0A7H9SSV5-F1
#
_cell.length_a   1.000
_cell.length_b   1.000
_cell.length_c   1.000
_cell.angle_alpha   90.00
_cell.angle_beta   90.00
_cell.angle_gamma   90.00
#
_symmetry.space_group_name_H-M   'P 1'
#
loop_
_entity.id
_entity.type
_entity.pdbx_description
1 polymer ?
#
loop_
_entity_poly.entity_id
_entity_poly.type
_entity_poly.pdbx_seq_one_letter_code
_entity_poly.pdbx_strand_id
1 'polypeptide(L)'
;MKFGFTLTILSTCLFANSHASNFNCSAPPNLGLFDIHSCCRMPEIDLGEAPVKCNAYINTLQMQIVNNNVNGISRNNNTNKSDENNKTEEEKTHQQNTPPHVDYPAFAHICYPECIYRETISMTENEFNMENIKKFLSKNINKRDKDIVPQIVQSFETCLNNINNAMRAAGIETFEKLPVGCSPFASLLYGCVNAETFLHCPKKMWNDDYYCNVAKKFEEQCNPLPHVILPIS
;
A
#
# COMPACT_ATOMS: atom_id res chain seq x y z
N MET A 1 50.10 58.53 17.42
CA MET A 1 49.73 57.34 18.23
C MET A 1 48.30 56.98 17.81
N LYS A 2 48.07 56.02 16.91
CA LYS A 2 47.61 54.62 17.18
C LYS A 2 46.68 54.57 18.41
N PHE A 3 45.42 54.14 18.34
CA PHE A 3 44.96 52.79 18.01
C PHE A 3 43.54 52.78 17.41
N GLY A 4 43.35 51.97 16.36
CA GLY A 4 42.04 51.47 15.93
C GLY A 4 41.80 50.08 16.49
N PHE A 5 40.54 49.77 16.80
CA PHE A 5 40.07 48.42 17.10
C PHE A 5 38.75 48.20 16.37
N THR A 6 38.82 47.63 15.17
CA THR A 6 37.70 47.01 14.48
C THR A 6 37.55 45.57 14.96
N LEU A 7 36.48 45.29 15.69
CA LEU A 7 36.09 43.95 16.13
C LEU A 7 35.20 43.32 15.05
N THR A 8 35.79 42.62 14.07
CA THR A 8 35.05 41.77 13.13
C THR A 8 34.86 40.38 13.75
N ILE A 9 33.66 40.08 14.23
CA ILE A 9 33.26 38.74 14.66
C ILE A 9 32.95 37.92 13.40
N LEU A 10 33.91 37.07 13.00
CA LEU A 10 33.67 35.99 12.05
C LEU A 10 32.78 34.94 12.75
N SER A 11 31.47 35.01 12.53
CA SER A 11 30.56 33.89 12.80
C SER A 11 30.47 33.03 11.55
N THR A 12 31.50 32.21 11.31
CA THR A 12 31.41 31.09 10.36
C THR A 12 30.49 30.05 10.97
N CYS A 13 29.19 30.17 10.71
CA CYS A 13 28.28 29.06 10.89
C CYS A 13 28.77 27.93 9.98
N LEU A 14 29.25 26.87 10.62
CA LEU A 14 29.47 25.56 10.04
C LEU A 14 28.17 25.11 9.37
N PHE A 15 28.06 25.32 8.06
CA PHE A 15 27.14 24.53 7.24
C PHE A 15 27.71 23.12 7.23
N ALA A 16 27.30 22.31 8.19
CA ALA A 16 27.35 20.87 8.06
C ALA A 16 26.46 20.54 6.85
N ASN A 17 27.07 20.42 5.68
CA ASN A 17 26.47 19.73 4.55
C ASN A 17 26.29 18.29 4.99
N SER A 18 25.16 18.01 5.61
CA SER A 18 24.63 16.66 5.72
C SER A 18 24.41 16.20 4.28
N HIS A 19 25.42 15.55 3.69
CA HIS A 19 25.26 14.83 2.45
C HIS A 19 24.19 13.77 2.72
N ALA A 20 22.94 14.05 2.34
CA ALA A 20 21.94 13.02 2.22
C ALA A 20 22.51 12.03 1.20
N SER A 21 22.90 10.85 1.66
CA SER A 21 23.26 9.77 0.76
C SER A 21 22.04 9.48 -0.10
N ASN A 22 22.17 9.62 -1.43
CA ASN A 22 21.09 9.27 -2.34
C ASN A 22 20.72 7.81 -2.12
N PHE A 23 19.46 7.55 -1.74
CA PHE A 23 18.92 6.20 -1.68
C PHE A 23 18.88 5.54 -3.06
N ASN A 24 19.06 4.21 -3.08
CA ASN A 24 18.83 3.39 -4.27
C ASN A 24 17.34 3.07 -4.39
N CYS A 25 16.61 3.78 -5.25
CA CYS A 25 15.16 3.59 -5.39
C CYS A 25 14.74 2.28 -6.08
N SER A 26 15.70 1.47 -6.54
CA SER A 26 15.44 0.11 -7.04
C SER A 26 15.36 -0.94 -5.93
N ALA A 27 15.69 -0.60 -4.68
CA ALA A 27 15.59 -1.51 -3.55
C ALA A 27 15.26 -0.76 -2.24
N PRO A 28 14.40 -1.31 -1.37
CA PRO A 28 14.11 -0.69 -0.08
C PRO A 28 15.38 -0.61 0.78
N PRO A 29 15.48 0.37 1.70
CA PRO A 29 16.59 0.44 2.62
C PRO A 29 16.60 -0.80 3.51
N ASN A 30 17.79 -1.26 3.92
CA ASN A 30 17.88 -2.36 4.86
C ASN A 30 17.47 -1.89 6.27
N LEU A 31 16.22 -2.17 6.63
CA LEU A 31 15.65 -1.87 7.95
C LEU A 31 15.66 -3.11 8.87
N GLY A 32 16.23 -4.25 8.45
CA GLY A 32 16.21 -5.50 9.22
C GLY A 32 14.79 -5.98 9.51
N LEU A 33 14.48 -6.24 10.79
CA LEU A 33 13.16 -6.66 11.28
C LEU A 33 12.27 -5.48 11.72
N PHE A 34 12.62 -4.26 11.29
CA PHE A 34 11.88 -3.06 11.67
C PHE A 34 10.52 -2.99 10.98
N ASP A 35 9.47 -2.76 11.79
CA ASP A 35 8.11 -2.57 11.29
C ASP A 35 7.87 -1.09 10.93
N ILE A 36 7.83 -0.79 9.63
CA ILE A 36 7.54 0.55 9.12
C ILE A 36 6.14 1.05 9.53
N HIS A 37 5.19 0.15 9.80
CA HIS A 37 3.85 0.53 10.27
C HIS A 37 3.86 1.08 11.69
N SER A 38 4.94 0.87 12.45
CA SER A 38 5.13 1.49 13.78
C SER A 38 5.47 2.99 13.71
N CYS A 39 5.81 3.51 12.53
CA CYS A 39 6.26 4.90 12.37
C CYS A 39 5.15 5.92 12.36
N CYS A 40 4.02 5.58 11.75
CA CYS A 40 2.83 6.42 11.80
C CYS A 40 1.71 5.60 12.39
N ARG A 41 1.18 6.02 13.55
CA ARG A 41 0.03 5.34 14.16
C ARG A 41 -1.16 5.39 13.21
N MET A 42 -1.38 4.31 12.46
CA MET A 42 -2.50 4.22 11.51
C MET A 42 -3.82 4.13 12.30
N PRO A 43 -4.89 4.84 11.89
CA PRO A 43 -6.15 4.76 12.58
C PRO A 43 -6.78 3.37 12.39
N GLU A 44 -7.49 2.92 13.40
CA GLU A 44 -8.48 1.87 13.21
C GLU A 44 -9.71 2.47 12.50
N ILE A 45 -10.04 1.92 11.33
CA ILE A 45 -11.17 2.34 10.51
C ILE A 45 -12.25 1.25 10.62
N ASP A 46 -13.43 1.61 11.10
CA ASP A 46 -14.59 0.73 11.07
C ASP A 46 -15.13 0.60 9.65
N LEU A 47 -14.82 -0.54 9.01
CA LEU A 47 -15.31 -0.88 7.67
C LEU A 47 -16.66 -1.61 7.69
N GLY A 48 -17.25 -1.83 8.86
CA GLY A 48 -18.47 -2.61 9.03
C GLY A 48 -18.36 -4.01 8.41
N GLU A 49 -19.35 -4.39 7.61
CA GLU A 49 -19.38 -5.70 6.92
C GLU A 49 -18.54 -5.76 5.63
N ALA A 50 -17.96 -4.64 5.18
CA ALA A 50 -17.25 -4.58 3.91
C ALA A 50 -16.09 -5.60 3.82
N PRO A 51 -15.24 -5.82 4.86
CA PRO A 51 -14.18 -6.82 4.80
C PRO A 51 -14.70 -8.24 4.57
N VAL A 52 -15.82 -8.59 5.22
CA VAL A 52 -16.45 -9.92 5.07
C VAL A 52 -16.97 -10.10 3.65
N LYS A 53 -17.71 -9.11 3.13
CA LYS A 53 -18.24 -9.14 1.76
C LYS A 53 -17.14 -9.18 0.72
N CYS A 54 -16.07 -8.41 0.91
CA CYS A 54 -14.96 -8.35 -0.03
C CYS A 54 -14.13 -9.62 -0.02
N ASN A 55 -13.91 -10.26 1.14
CA ASN A 55 -13.29 -11.58 1.17
C ASN A 55 -14.14 -12.64 0.44
N ALA A 56 -15.47 -12.63 0.62
CA ALA A 56 -16.37 -13.52 -0.10
C ALA A 56 -16.35 -13.28 -1.63
N TYR A 57 -16.27 -12.01 -2.04
CA TYR A 57 -16.12 -11.62 -3.44
C TYR A 57 -14.81 -12.15 -4.04
N ILE A 58 -13.67 -11.93 -3.38
CA ILE A 58 -12.37 -12.46 -3.82
C ILE A 58 -12.38 -13.98 -3.96
N ASN A 59 -12.98 -14.70 -3.00
CA ASN A 59 -13.09 -16.15 -3.07
C ASN A 59 -13.92 -16.61 -4.27
N THR A 60 -14.97 -15.86 -4.63
CA THR A 60 -15.79 -16.15 -5.81
C THR A 60 -14.99 -15.96 -7.09
N LEU A 61 -14.19 -14.88 -7.19
CA LEU A 61 -13.28 -14.67 -8.32
C LEU A 61 -12.25 -15.80 -8.45
N GLN A 62 -11.67 -16.23 -7.32
CA GLN A 62 -10.72 -17.35 -7.31
C GLN A 62 -11.35 -18.64 -7.87
N MET A 63 -12.58 -18.96 -7.44
CA MET A 63 -13.30 -20.14 -7.95
C MET A 63 -13.62 -20.04 -9.45
N GLN A 64 -13.97 -18.86 -9.94
CA GLN A 64 -14.22 -18.64 -11.38
C GLN A 64 -12.96 -18.90 -12.22
N ILE A 65 -11.80 -18.41 -11.76
CA ILE A 65 -10.53 -18.62 -12.45
C ILE A 65 -10.19 -20.13 -12.49
N VAL A 66 -10.33 -20.82 -11.37
CA VAL A 66 -10.08 -22.27 -11.30
C VAL A 66 -11.02 -23.02 -12.24
N ASN A 67 -12.32 -22.73 -12.23
CA ASN A 67 -13.30 -23.40 -13.08
C ASN A 67 -13.07 -23.15 -14.58
N ASN A 68 -12.70 -21.92 -14.96
CA ASN A 68 -12.38 -21.59 -16.35
C ASN A 68 -11.10 -22.30 -16.83
N ASN A 69 -10.11 -22.48 -15.95
CA ASN A 69 -8.89 -23.22 -16.27
C ASN A 69 -9.12 -24.74 -16.33
N VAL A 70 -9.99 -25.29 -15.49
CA VAL A 70 -10.35 -26.73 -15.52
C VAL A 70 -11.11 -27.08 -16.80
N ASN A 71 -11.96 -26.20 -17.31
CA ASN A 71 -12.66 -26.40 -18.59
C ASN A 71 -11.73 -26.27 -19.82
N GLY A 72 -10.50 -25.78 -19.65
CA GLY A 72 -9.46 -25.72 -20.68
C GLY A 72 -8.53 -26.93 -20.72
N ILE A 73 -8.57 -27.81 -19.71
CA ILE A 73 -7.76 -29.04 -19.65
C ILE A 73 -8.69 -30.23 -19.93
N SER A 74 -9.03 -30.43 -21.21
CA SER A 74 -9.61 -31.67 -21.69
C SER A 74 -8.68 -32.30 -22.74
N ARG A 75 -8.24 -33.53 -22.41
CA ARG A 75 -7.36 -34.46 -23.15
C ARG A 75 -5.85 -34.17 -23.17
N ASN A 76 -5.14 -34.80 -22.23
CA ASN A 76 -4.38 -35.98 -22.61
C ASN A 76 -4.26 -36.97 -21.44
N ASN A 77 -4.67 -38.21 -21.70
CA ASN A 77 -4.61 -39.33 -20.78
C ASN A 77 -3.15 -39.75 -20.56
N ASN A 78 -2.79 -40.12 -19.33
CA ASN A 78 -2.48 -41.52 -19.05
C ASN A 78 -2.31 -41.76 -17.55
N THR A 79 -3.18 -42.65 -17.09
CA THR A 79 -3.10 -43.46 -15.89
C THR A 79 -1.74 -44.13 -15.77
N ASN A 80 -1.14 -44.13 -14.57
CA ASN A 80 -0.57 -45.33 -13.99
C ASN A 80 -0.65 -45.25 -12.46
N LYS A 81 -1.16 -46.35 -11.92
CA LYS A 81 -1.40 -46.65 -10.51
C LYS A 81 -0.18 -47.39 -9.96
N SER A 82 -0.09 -47.46 -8.63
CA SER A 82 0.79 -48.32 -7.80
C SER A 82 2.24 -47.77 -7.66
N ASP A 83 2.89 -47.71 -6.49
CA ASP A 83 2.91 -48.63 -5.36
C ASP A 83 3.30 -47.98 -4.01
N GLU A 84 3.04 -48.80 -2.99
CA GLU A 84 3.13 -48.72 -1.54
C GLU A 84 4.53 -48.58 -0.87
N ASN A 85 4.49 -48.17 0.41
CA ASN A 85 5.22 -48.66 1.61
C ASN A 85 6.52 -48.00 2.16
N ASN A 86 6.33 -47.32 3.31
CA ASN A 86 6.82 -47.62 4.68
C ASN A 86 8.11 -47.01 5.32
N LYS A 87 7.85 -46.34 6.47
CA LYS A 87 8.56 -46.26 7.79
C LYS A 87 9.89 -45.47 7.87
N THR A 88 10.21 -44.68 8.91
CA THR A 88 9.94 -44.83 10.37
C THR A 88 9.99 -43.46 11.10
N GLU A 89 9.32 -43.41 12.25
CA GLU A 89 9.29 -42.45 13.38
C GLU A 89 10.71 -42.01 13.84
N GLU A 90 11.01 -40.89 14.51
CA GLU A 90 10.40 -40.18 15.64
C GLU A 90 10.93 -38.72 15.69
N GLU A 91 10.07 -37.72 15.94
CA GLU A 91 10.30 -36.69 16.99
C GLU A 91 9.00 -35.88 17.21
N LYS A 92 8.30 -36.19 18.31
CA LYS A 92 7.23 -35.37 18.91
C LYS A 92 7.92 -34.13 19.52
N THR A 93 7.44 -32.88 19.52
CA THR A 93 6.12 -32.40 19.92
C THR A 93 6.10 -30.86 19.77
N HIS A 94 5.21 -30.32 18.94
CA HIS A 94 4.44 -29.06 19.15
C HIS A 94 3.77 -28.67 17.83
N GLN A 95 2.74 -29.42 17.45
CA GLN A 95 1.75 -28.95 16.49
C GLN A 95 0.91 -27.86 17.16
N GLN A 96 1.35 -26.62 17.02
CA GLN A 96 0.42 -25.51 17.06
C GLN A 96 -0.41 -25.60 15.78
N ASN A 97 -1.70 -25.89 15.97
CA ASN A 97 -2.75 -25.80 14.96
C ASN A 97 -2.76 -24.38 14.37
N THR A 98 -1.93 -24.15 13.37
CA THR A 98 -2.07 -23.00 12.49
C THR A 98 -3.15 -23.37 11.48
N PRO A 99 -4.23 -22.58 11.34
CA PRO A 99 -5.18 -22.79 10.26
C PRO A 99 -4.42 -22.78 8.92
N PRO A 100 -4.85 -23.56 7.92
CA PRO A 100 -4.14 -23.65 6.64
C PRO A 100 -3.93 -22.24 6.09
N HIS A 101 -2.68 -21.93 5.76
CA HIS A 101 -2.31 -20.69 5.09
C HIS A 101 -3.11 -20.63 3.77
N VAL A 102 -4.17 -19.83 3.75
CA VAL A 102 -4.91 -19.56 2.53
C VAL A 102 -4.02 -18.66 1.70
N ASP A 103 -3.37 -19.21 0.68
CA ASP A 103 -2.59 -18.42 -0.26
C ASP A 103 -3.51 -17.38 -0.90
N TYR A 104 -3.32 -16.12 -0.51
CA TYR A 104 -4.12 -15.01 -1.00
C TYR A 104 -3.70 -14.72 -2.44
N PRO A 105 -4.60 -14.79 -3.44
CA PRO A 105 -4.20 -14.73 -4.82
C PRO A 105 -3.72 -13.32 -5.20
N ALA A 106 -2.74 -13.22 -6.10
CA ALA A 106 -2.10 -11.96 -6.46
C ALA A 106 -3.10 -10.85 -6.89
N PHE A 107 -4.16 -11.22 -7.61
CA PHE A 107 -5.19 -10.25 -8.04
C PHE A 107 -5.98 -9.64 -6.87
N ALA A 108 -5.99 -10.28 -5.70
CA ALA A 108 -6.77 -9.79 -4.58
C ALA A 108 -6.19 -8.50 -3.98
N HIS A 109 -4.88 -8.27 -4.10
CA HIS A 109 -4.28 -6.95 -3.80
C HIS A 109 -4.82 -5.82 -4.70
N ILE A 110 -5.37 -6.18 -5.86
CA ILE A 110 -5.97 -5.24 -6.81
C ILE A 110 -7.47 -5.10 -6.57
N CYS A 111 -8.18 -6.23 -6.48
CA CYS A 111 -9.63 -6.23 -6.40
C CYS A 111 -10.18 -5.91 -5.01
N TYR A 112 -9.42 -6.16 -3.93
CA TYR A 112 -9.91 -5.93 -2.57
C TYR A 112 -10.12 -4.43 -2.26
N PRO A 113 -9.17 -3.52 -2.58
CA PRO A 113 -9.40 -2.08 -2.42
C PRO A 113 -10.63 -1.58 -3.20
N GLU A 114 -10.81 -2.01 -4.46
CA GLU A 114 -11.99 -1.64 -5.25
C GLU A 114 -13.28 -2.07 -4.56
N CYS A 115 -13.35 -3.31 -4.08
CA CYS A 115 -14.52 -3.80 -3.37
C CYS A 115 -14.82 -2.96 -2.12
N ILE A 116 -13.80 -2.63 -1.31
CA ILE A 116 -13.98 -1.78 -0.13
C ILE A 116 -14.52 -0.40 -0.53
N TYR A 117 -13.97 0.23 -1.56
CA TYR A 117 -14.45 1.54 -1.99
C TYR A 117 -15.89 1.51 -2.54
N ARG A 118 -16.29 0.41 -3.19
CA ARG A 118 -17.67 0.22 -3.63
C ARG A 118 -18.63 -0.02 -2.46
N GLU A 119 -18.29 -0.89 -1.52
CA GLU A 119 -19.12 -1.17 -0.33
C GLU A 119 -19.28 0.06 0.58
N THR A 120 -18.28 0.94 0.61
CA THR A 120 -18.33 2.21 1.35
C THR A 120 -18.96 3.36 0.57
N ILE A 121 -19.39 3.12 -0.68
CA ILE A 121 -19.95 4.15 -1.59
C ILE A 121 -18.93 5.28 -1.87
N SER A 122 -17.65 5.01 -1.66
CA SER A 122 -16.56 5.94 -1.95
C SER A 122 -16.20 5.93 -3.45
N MET A 123 -16.64 4.90 -4.19
CA MET A 123 -16.35 4.73 -5.61
C MET A 123 -17.55 4.15 -6.38
N THR A 124 -17.77 4.61 -7.61
CA THR A 124 -18.77 4.08 -8.56
C THR A 124 -18.19 4.17 -9.97
N GLU A 125 -18.24 3.08 -10.75
CA GLU A 125 -17.81 3.06 -12.16
C GLU A 125 -16.43 3.68 -12.45
N ASN A 126 -15.42 3.38 -11.62
CA ASN A 126 -14.08 3.98 -11.69
C ASN A 126 -13.95 5.45 -11.28
N GLU A 127 -14.98 6.05 -10.70
CA GLU A 127 -14.94 7.41 -10.17
C GLU A 127 -15.02 7.42 -8.65
N PHE A 128 -14.18 8.25 -8.01
CA PHE A 128 -14.18 8.43 -6.55
C PHE A 128 -15.01 9.63 -6.14
N ASN A 129 -15.82 9.46 -5.09
CA ASN A 129 -16.63 10.52 -4.51
C ASN A 129 -15.97 11.05 -3.24
N MET A 130 -15.32 12.22 -3.35
CA MET A 130 -14.60 12.85 -2.24
C MET A 130 -15.49 13.24 -1.05
N GLU A 131 -16.76 13.58 -1.29
CA GLU A 131 -17.71 13.86 -0.22
C GLU A 131 -18.01 12.61 0.60
N ASN A 132 -18.23 11.48 -0.08
CA ASN A 132 -18.46 10.19 0.56
C ASN A 132 -17.21 9.71 1.31
N ILE A 133 -16.01 9.85 0.72
CA ILE A 133 -14.73 9.54 1.40
C ILE A 133 -14.61 10.35 2.70
N LYS A 134 -14.77 11.68 2.62
CA LYS A 134 -14.66 12.56 3.80
C LYS A 134 -15.69 12.21 4.87
N LYS A 135 -16.94 11.95 4.47
CA LYS A 135 -18.03 11.55 5.36
C LYS A 135 -17.74 10.20 6.03
N PHE A 136 -17.26 9.23 5.25
CA PHE A 136 -16.92 7.90 5.73
C PHE A 136 -15.79 7.96 6.77
N LEU A 137 -14.66 8.59 6.43
CA LEU A 137 -13.51 8.72 7.34
C LEU A 137 -13.87 9.47 8.63
N SER A 138 -14.63 10.55 8.53
CA SER A 138 -15.04 11.35 9.70
C SER A 138 -15.95 10.58 10.67
N LYS A 139 -16.72 9.62 10.15
CA LYS A 139 -17.66 8.79 10.91
C LYS A 139 -16.96 7.56 11.52
N ASN A 140 -16.11 6.89 10.74
CA ASN A 140 -15.68 5.53 11.02
C ASN A 140 -14.25 5.43 11.60
N ILE A 141 -13.49 6.53 11.64
CA ILE A 141 -12.21 6.56 12.37
C ILE A 141 -12.44 6.80 13.86
N ASN A 142 -11.76 6.00 14.70
CA ASN A 142 -11.78 6.14 16.15
C ASN A 142 -11.47 7.59 16.58
N LYS A 143 -12.17 8.09 17.60
CA LYS A 143 -11.99 9.45 18.15
C LYS A 143 -10.53 9.78 18.48
N ARG A 144 -9.76 8.79 18.97
CA ARG A 144 -8.34 8.97 19.34
C ARG A 144 -7.44 9.32 18.16
N ASP A 145 -7.81 8.90 16.95
CA ASP A 145 -6.98 9.01 15.75
C ASP A 145 -7.60 9.95 14.71
N LYS A 146 -8.62 10.74 15.06
CA LYS A 146 -9.28 11.67 14.12
C LYS A 146 -8.36 12.72 13.52
N ASP A 147 -7.21 12.95 14.13
CA ASP A 147 -6.23 13.93 13.65
C ASP A 147 -5.56 13.56 12.34
N ILE A 148 -5.61 12.28 11.95
CA ILE A 148 -5.13 11.83 10.65
C ILE A 148 -6.18 11.99 9.55
N VAL A 149 -7.45 12.21 9.89
CA VAL A 149 -8.54 12.32 8.90
C VAL A 149 -8.29 13.42 7.87
N PRO A 150 -7.91 14.67 8.26
CA PRO A 150 -7.59 15.71 7.28
C PRO A 150 -6.45 15.30 6.37
N GLN A 151 -5.44 14.60 6.91
CA GLN A 151 -4.31 14.12 6.13
C GLN A 151 -4.72 13.05 5.12
N ILE A 152 -5.52 12.05 5.52
CA ILE A 152 -6.00 11.01 4.61
C ILE A 152 -6.83 11.65 3.48
N VAL A 153 -7.72 12.59 3.80
CA VAL A 153 -8.53 13.29 2.78
C VAL A 153 -7.64 14.06 1.80
N GLN A 154 -6.64 14.79 2.30
CA GLN A 154 -5.68 15.50 1.44
C GLN A 154 -4.85 14.54 0.58
N SER A 155 -4.48 13.39 1.12
CA SER A 155 -3.79 12.32 0.37
C SER A 155 -4.67 11.82 -0.79
N PHE A 156 -5.98 11.60 -0.57
CA PHE A 156 -6.92 11.24 -1.65
C PHE A 156 -6.96 12.29 -2.76
N GLU A 157 -7.08 13.57 -2.41
CA GLU A 157 -7.13 14.67 -3.39
C GLU A 157 -5.83 14.75 -4.20
N THR A 158 -4.68 14.68 -3.51
CA THR A 158 -3.35 14.72 -4.13
C THR A 158 -3.18 13.55 -5.10
N CYS A 159 -3.51 12.35 -4.64
CA CYS A 159 -3.38 11.13 -5.44
C CYS A 159 -4.30 11.09 -6.65
N LEU A 160 -5.58 11.44 -6.48
CA LEU A 160 -6.52 11.51 -7.59
C LEU A 160 -6.05 12.51 -8.65
N ASN A 161 -5.58 13.70 -8.23
CA ASN A 161 -5.05 14.69 -9.15
C ASN A 161 -3.81 14.17 -9.89
N ASN A 162 -2.87 13.55 -9.19
CA ASN A 162 -1.64 13.02 -9.78
C ASN A 162 -1.93 11.90 -10.78
N ILE A 163 -2.75 10.91 -10.39
CA ILE A 163 -3.10 9.79 -11.26
C ILE A 163 -3.88 10.27 -12.49
N ASN A 164 -4.87 11.13 -12.32
CA ASN A 164 -5.68 11.67 -13.44
C ASN A 164 -4.83 12.50 -14.41
N ASN A 165 -3.87 13.29 -13.90
CA ASN A 165 -2.96 14.05 -14.75
C ASN A 165 -2.01 13.12 -15.52
N ALA A 166 -1.50 12.06 -14.89
CA ALA A 166 -0.67 11.05 -15.55
C ALA A 166 -1.45 10.30 -16.65
N MET A 167 -2.68 9.88 -16.35
CA MET A 167 -3.58 9.28 -17.33
C MET A 167 -3.83 10.20 -18.53
N ARG A 168 -4.15 11.48 -18.27
CA ARG A 168 -4.36 12.48 -19.33
C ARG A 168 -3.11 12.68 -20.20
N ALA A 169 -1.93 12.74 -19.57
CA ALA A 169 -0.66 12.86 -20.29
C ALA A 169 -0.36 11.62 -21.15
N ALA A 170 -0.80 10.44 -20.73
CA ALA A 170 -0.67 9.19 -21.46
C ALA A 170 -1.81 8.92 -22.46
N GLY A 171 -2.82 9.81 -22.55
CA GLY A 171 -3.99 9.60 -23.42
C GLY A 171 -4.92 8.47 -22.95
N ILE A 172 -4.89 8.12 -21.66
CA ILE A 172 -5.71 7.08 -21.05
C ILE A 172 -6.98 7.74 -20.49
N GLU A 173 -8.16 7.37 -20.99
CA GLU A 173 -9.43 7.85 -20.45
C GLU A 173 -9.87 7.07 -19.20
N THR A 174 -9.71 5.74 -19.23
CA THR A 174 -10.07 4.85 -18.13
C THR A 174 -9.13 3.66 -18.08
N PHE A 175 -8.97 3.10 -16.89
CA PHE A 175 -8.24 1.84 -16.72
C PHE A 175 -9.11 0.67 -17.17
N GLU A 176 -8.57 -0.16 -18.06
CA GLU A 176 -9.20 -1.42 -18.39
C GLU A 176 -9.31 -2.31 -17.16
N LYS A 177 -10.45 -2.99 -17.02
CA LYS A 177 -10.62 -4.01 -15.99
C LYS A 177 -9.72 -5.19 -16.31
N LEU A 178 -9.12 -5.75 -15.27
CA LEU A 178 -8.40 -7.01 -15.38
C LEU A 178 -9.33 -8.12 -15.89
N PRO A 179 -8.80 -9.24 -16.43
CA PRO A 179 -9.61 -10.40 -16.82
C PRO A 179 -10.52 -10.93 -15.71
N VAL A 180 -10.16 -10.67 -14.45
CA VAL A 180 -10.91 -11.03 -13.24
C VAL A 180 -12.00 -10.00 -12.87
N GLY A 181 -12.17 -8.94 -13.66
CA GLY A 181 -13.28 -7.99 -13.58
C GLY A 181 -13.07 -6.75 -12.71
N CYS A 182 -11.93 -6.63 -12.04
CA CYS A 182 -11.61 -5.47 -11.19
C CYS A 182 -10.67 -4.48 -11.89
N SER A 183 -10.83 -3.19 -11.59
CA SER A 183 -10.03 -2.08 -12.10
C SER A 183 -8.77 -1.86 -11.25
N PRO A 184 -7.59 -1.70 -11.87
CA PRO A 184 -6.37 -1.38 -11.14
C PRO A 184 -6.39 0.02 -10.50
N PHE A 185 -7.31 0.91 -10.93
CA PHE A 185 -7.36 2.29 -10.46
C PHE A 185 -7.52 2.40 -8.93
N ALA A 186 -8.37 1.57 -8.34
CA ALA A 186 -8.59 1.56 -6.89
C ALA A 186 -7.34 1.15 -6.11
N SER A 187 -6.59 0.17 -6.61
CA SER A 187 -5.36 -0.31 -5.99
C SER A 187 -4.23 0.73 -6.11
N LEU A 188 -4.11 1.37 -7.27
CA LEU A 188 -3.18 2.49 -7.49
C LEU A 188 -3.47 3.66 -6.54
N LEU A 189 -4.75 4.04 -6.42
CA LEU A 189 -5.15 5.10 -5.49
C LEU A 189 -4.86 4.71 -4.03
N TYR A 190 -5.21 3.48 -3.63
CA TYR A 190 -4.95 2.99 -2.28
C TYR A 190 -3.45 3.04 -1.91
N GLY A 191 -2.59 2.56 -2.81
CA GLY A 191 -1.13 2.62 -2.62
C GLY A 191 -0.63 4.05 -2.50
N CYS A 192 -1.08 4.94 -3.39
CA CYS A 192 -0.74 6.36 -3.33
C CYS A 192 -1.18 7.02 -2.02
N VAL A 193 -2.43 6.81 -1.61
CA VAL A 193 -3.00 7.43 -0.40
C VAL A 193 -2.24 6.98 0.84
N ASN A 194 -1.87 5.71 0.93
CA ASN A 194 -1.08 5.19 2.04
C ASN A 194 0.31 5.83 2.10
N ALA A 195 0.98 5.97 0.96
CA ALA A 195 2.30 6.61 0.89
C ALA A 195 2.22 8.11 1.24
N GLU A 196 1.29 8.85 0.63
CA GLU A 196 1.08 10.28 0.92
C GLU A 196 0.73 10.51 2.39
N THR A 197 -0.10 9.65 2.98
CA THR A 197 -0.47 9.74 4.39
C THR A 197 0.71 9.42 5.30
N PHE A 198 1.57 8.47 4.94
CA PHE A 198 2.78 8.14 5.68
C PHE A 198 3.77 9.32 5.68
N LEU A 199 4.04 9.88 4.49
CA LEU A 199 4.93 11.03 4.30
C LEU A 199 4.47 12.26 5.11
N HIS A 200 3.17 12.47 5.16
CA HIS A 200 2.58 13.62 5.83
C HIS A 200 1.93 13.26 7.17
N CYS A 201 2.35 12.15 7.78
CA CYS A 201 1.82 11.69 9.06
C CYS A 201 1.85 12.82 10.11
N PRO A 202 0.74 13.10 10.83
CA PRO A 202 0.71 14.16 11.82
C PRO A 202 1.79 13.98 12.89
N LYS A 203 2.46 15.06 13.28
CA LYS A 203 3.60 15.02 14.23
C LYS A 203 3.31 14.27 15.54
N LYS A 204 2.07 14.32 16.03
CA LYS A 204 1.64 13.63 17.27
C LYS A 204 1.32 12.14 17.11
N MET A 205 1.31 11.66 15.86
CA MET A 205 1.08 10.27 15.47
C MET A 205 2.35 9.63 14.90
N TRP A 206 3.34 10.46 14.54
CA TRP A 206 4.66 10.06 14.11
C TRP A 206 5.53 9.60 15.29
N ASN A 207 6.18 8.45 15.12
CA ASN A 207 7.27 7.98 15.97
C ASN A 207 8.59 8.52 15.43
N ASP A 208 9.21 9.44 16.19
CA ASP A 208 10.45 10.11 15.81
C ASP A 208 11.70 9.24 16.11
N ASP A 209 11.70 8.02 15.59
CA ASP A 209 12.82 7.08 15.67
C ASP A 209 13.72 7.18 14.43
N TYR A 210 14.98 6.80 14.58
CA TYR A 210 15.97 6.76 13.50
C TYR A 210 15.45 6.00 12.27
N TYR A 211 14.93 4.79 12.46
CA TYR A 211 14.45 3.96 11.36
C TYR A 211 13.24 4.56 10.65
N CYS A 212 12.32 5.20 11.40
CA CYS A 212 11.20 5.93 10.82
C CYS A 212 11.64 7.10 9.97
N ASN A 213 12.62 7.87 10.44
CA ASN A 213 13.15 8.99 9.70
C ASN A 213 13.96 8.56 8.47
N VAL A 214 14.63 7.40 8.51
CA VAL A 214 15.26 6.80 7.33
C VAL A 214 14.21 6.36 6.32
N ALA A 215 13.18 5.65 6.75
CA ALA A 215 12.06 5.24 5.90
C ALA A 215 11.39 6.47 5.27
N LYS A 216 10.99 7.46 6.07
CA LYS A 216 10.39 8.70 5.54
C LYS A 216 11.25 9.38 4.47
N LYS A 217 12.56 9.52 4.70
CA LYS A 217 13.47 10.11 3.69
C LYS A 217 13.61 9.23 2.45
N PHE A 218 13.57 7.91 2.60
CA PHE A 218 13.55 6.99 1.46
C PHE A 218 12.29 7.22 0.62
N GLU A 219 11.11 7.22 1.23
CA GLU A 219 9.84 7.51 0.55
C GLU A 219 9.80 8.93 -0.04
N GLU A 220 10.40 9.95 0.60
CA GLU A 220 10.47 11.30 0.04
C GLU A 220 11.36 11.35 -1.22
N GLN A 221 12.51 10.65 -1.20
CA GLN A 221 13.47 10.68 -2.30
C GLN A 221 13.07 9.76 -3.46
N CYS A 222 12.59 8.56 -3.10
CA CYS A 222 12.27 7.51 -4.03
C CYS A 222 10.80 7.47 -4.41
N ASN A 223 9.99 8.35 -3.79
CA ASN A 223 8.57 8.63 -4.01
C ASN A 223 7.86 7.45 -4.66
N PRO A 224 7.06 6.62 -3.98
CA PRO A 224 6.50 5.38 -4.57
C PRO A 224 5.51 5.60 -5.74
N LEU A 225 5.27 6.84 -6.17
CA LEU A 225 4.40 7.19 -7.29
C LEU A 225 4.87 6.81 -8.72
N PRO A 226 6.14 6.48 -9.08
CA PRO A 226 6.50 6.05 -10.43
C PRO A 226 6.06 4.61 -10.73
N HIS A 227 5.35 3.93 -9.81
CA HIS A 227 4.68 2.66 -10.11
C HIS A 227 3.22 2.87 -10.58
N VAL A 228 2.70 4.11 -10.52
CA VAL A 228 1.47 4.50 -11.22
C VAL A 228 1.84 4.75 -12.68
N ILE A 229 1.63 3.72 -13.50
CA ILE A 229 1.82 3.66 -14.96
C ILE A 229 2.92 4.58 -15.50
N LEU A 230 4.14 4.06 -15.60
CA LEU A 230 4.96 4.46 -16.73
C LEU A 230 4.44 3.68 -17.95
N PRO A 231 4.17 4.34 -19.09
CA PRO A 231 3.95 3.63 -20.33
C PRO A 231 5.19 2.77 -20.60
N ILE A 232 5.00 1.45 -20.59
CA ILE A 232 5.98 0.54 -21.15
C ILE A 232 5.98 0.86 -22.65
N SER A 233 7.03 1.51 -23.11
CA SER A 233 7.36 1.63 -24.53
C SER A 233 8.42 0.60 -24.88
#